data_AF-A0A2A5JMV0-F1
#
_entry.id   AF-A0A2A5JMV0-F1
#
_cell.length_a   1.000
_cell.length_b   1.000
_cell.length_c   1.000
_cell.angle_alpha   90.00
_cell.angle_beta   90.00
_cell.angle_gamma   90.00
#
_symmetry.space_group_name_H-M   'P 1'
#
loop_
_entity.id
_entity.type
_entity.pdbx_description
1 polymer ?
#
loop_
_entity_poly.entity_id
_entity_poly.type
_entity_poly.pdbx_seq_one_letter_code
_entity_poly.pdbx_strand_id
1 'polypeptide(L)'
;MWIARVVTLVLLAASFNGLAASLRVSDEVVTAGFITLHIERTGPPPEQDTELIIQHLTTPYSVSLSLKPTQQAVTVSGLADGDYLATLGVPSAHTAPASVSFTVNHHNLTFALALFALGLFLFALLVVLIVVGSKQSRIKEAR
;
A
#
# COMPACT_ATOMS: atom_id res chain seq x y z
N MET A 1 -58.05 -28.14 36.08
CA MET A 1 -57.28 -28.91 35.08
C MET A 1 -57.85 -28.58 33.71
N TRP A 2 -57.09 -27.89 32.86
CA TRP A 2 -57.03 -28.11 31.40
C TRP A 2 -55.93 -27.21 30.82
N ILE A 3 -55.11 -27.82 29.99
CA ILE A 3 -53.72 -27.47 29.72
C ILE A 3 -53.64 -26.43 28.60
N ALA A 4 -52.79 -25.42 28.81
CA ALA A 4 -52.48 -24.33 27.90
C ALA A 4 -52.05 -24.84 26.51
N ARG A 5 -52.66 -24.29 25.45
CA ARG A 5 -52.19 -24.45 24.08
C ARG A 5 -51.01 -23.52 23.83
N VAL A 6 -49.82 -24.08 23.83
CA VAL A 6 -48.59 -23.41 23.39
C VAL A 6 -48.63 -23.28 21.86
N VAL A 7 -48.73 -22.05 21.37
CA VAL A 7 -48.54 -21.73 19.95
C VAL A 7 -47.03 -21.61 19.73
N THR A 8 -46.44 -22.61 19.10
CA THR A 8 -45.03 -22.56 18.69
C THR A 8 -44.93 -21.79 17.37
N LEU A 9 -44.63 -20.50 17.47
CA LEU A 9 -44.22 -19.68 16.33
C LEU A 9 -42.82 -20.15 15.91
N VAL A 10 -42.72 -20.90 14.82
CA VAL A 10 -41.43 -21.24 14.19
C VAL A 10 -40.90 -19.95 13.57
N LEU A 11 -39.99 -19.27 14.27
CA LEU A 11 -39.19 -18.20 13.70
C LEU A 11 -38.27 -18.83 12.66
N LEU A 12 -38.61 -18.64 11.38
CA LEU A 12 -37.71 -18.87 10.27
C LEU A 12 -36.60 -17.80 10.35
N ALA A 13 -35.59 -18.04 11.17
CA ALA A 13 -34.36 -17.27 11.14
C ALA A 13 -33.67 -17.59 9.80
N ALA A 14 -34.02 -16.83 8.77
CA ALA A 14 -33.17 -16.71 7.59
C ALA A 14 -31.82 -16.23 8.11
N SER A 15 -30.86 -17.15 8.20
CA SER A 15 -29.46 -16.83 8.45
C SER A 15 -28.99 -15.99 7.28
N PHE A 16 -28.97 -14.68 7.48
CA PHE A 16 -28.20 -13.76 6.66
C PHE A 16 -26.73 -14.13 6.86
N ASN A 17 -26.25 -15.13 6.12
CA ASN A 17 -24.82 -15.31 5.88
C ASN A 17 -24.39 -14.17 4.95
N GLY A 18 -24.31 -12.96 5.51
CA GLY A 18 -23.66 -11.85 4.84
C GLY A 18 -22.21 -12.26 4.62
N LEU A 19 -21.81 -12.44 3.37
CA LEU A 19 -20.41 -12.57 2.99
C LEU A 19 -19.68 -11.34 3.53
N ALA A 20 -18.88 -11.52 4.59
CA ALA A 20 -18.09 -10.45 5.14
C ALA A 20 -16.73 -10.47 4.43
N ALA A 21 -16.47 -9.45 3.61
CA ALA A 21 -15.13 -9.17 3.11
C ALA A 21 -14.54 -8.09 4.02
N SER A 22 -13.31 -8.30 4.50
CA SER A 22 -12.48 -7.29 5.14
C SER A 22 -11.29 -6.98 4.24
N LEU A 23 -10.96 -5.70 4.15
CA LEU A 23 -9.80 -5.22 3.42
C LEU A 23 -8.79 -4.72 4.45
N ARG A 24 -7.57 -5.23 4.37
CA ARG A 24 -6.50 -4.88 5.29
C ARG A 24 -5.27 -4.43 4.51
N VAL A 25 -4.65 -3.36 4.96
CA VAL A 25 -3.38 -2.90 4.40
C VAL A 25 -2.25 -3.57 5.18
N SER A 26 -1.18 -4.00 4.48
CA SER A 26 0.02 -4.54 5.17
C SER A 26 0.64 -3.51 6.12
N ASP A 27 0.76 -2.25 5.68
CA ASP A 27 1.32 -1.13 6.44
C ASP A 27 0.48 0.14 6.27
N GLU A 28 0.12 0.80 7.37
CA GLU A 28 -0.67 2.03 7.37
C GLU A 28 0.08 3.22 6.71
N VAL A 29 1.42 3.19 6.74
CA VAL A 29 2.29 4.17 6.09
C VAL A 29 3.22 3.47 5.09
N VAL A 30 3.12 3.87 3.83
CA VAL A 30 3.83 3.25 2.71
C VAL A 30 5.01 4.11 2.29
N THR A 31 6.22 3.65 2.56
CA THR A 31 7.47 4.40 2.28
C THR A 31 8.27 3.86 1.10
N ALA A 32 7.91 2.69 0.57
CA ALA A 32 8.64 1.99 -0.48
C ALA A 32 8.09 2.25 -1.90
N GLY A 33 7.07 3.11 -2.05
CA GLY A 33 6.43 3.40 -3.35
C GLY A 33 5.51 2.27 -3.88
N PHE A 34 5.26 1.24 -3.06
CA PHE A 34 4.27 0.20 -3.33
C PHE A 34 3.55 -0.21 -2.04
N ILE A 35 2.29 -0.58 -2.18
CA ILE A 35 1.40 -1.02 -1.10
C ILE A 35 0.85 -2.40 -1.44
N THR A 36 0.78 -3.29 -0.45
CA THR A 36 0.06 -4.56 -0.57
C THR A 36 -1.24 -4.48 0.22
N LEU A 37 -2.34 -4.74 -0.46
CA LEU A 37 -3.68 -4.84 0.11
C LEU A 37 -4.04 -6.31 0.22
N HIS A 38 -4.26 -6.77 1.45
CA HIS A 38 -4.75 -8.10 1.76
C HIS A 38 -6.27 -8.11 1.80
N ILE A 39 -6.85 -9.11 1.14
CA ILE A 39 -8.27 -9.30 0.99
C ILE A 39 -8.63 -10.54 1.79
N GLU A 40 -9.24 -10.32 2.95
CA GLU A 40 -9.76 -11.37 3.80
C GLU A 40 -11.24 -11.58 3.44
N ARG A 41 -11.59 -12.73 2.88
CA ARG A 41 -12.98 -13.08 2.59
C ARG A 41 -13.43 -14.16 3.56
N THR A 42 -14.51 -13.90 4.30
CA THR A 42 -15.19 -14.94 5.10
C THR A 42 -16.36 -15.50 4.31
N GLY A 43 -16.30 -16.79 4.01
CA GLY A 43 -17.32 -17.51 3.24
C GLY A 43 -16.79 -18.13 1.94
N PRO A 44 -17.67 -18.77 1.14
CA PRO A 44 -17.31 -19.31 -0.16
C PRO A 44 -16.79 -18.20 -1.10
N PRO A 45 -15.81 -18.49 -1.98
CA PRO A 45 -15.26 -17.51 -2.89
C PRO A 45 -16.37 -16.94 -3.79
N PRO A 46 -16.38 -15.62 -4.05
CA PRO A 46 -17.38 -15.02 -4.91
C PRO A 46 -17.32 -15.64 -6.31
N GLU A 47 -18.45 -15.85 -6.97
CA GLU A 47 -18.44 -16.40 -8.34
C GLU A 47 -18.05 -15.36 -9.40
N GLN A 48 -17.99 -14.08 -9.01
CA GLN A 48 -17.73 -12.94 -9.89
C GLN A 48 -16.47 -12.19 -9.48
N ASP A 49 -15.83 -11.56 -10.47
CA ASP A 49 -14.71 -10.66 -10.24
C ASP A 49 -15.12 -9.51 -9.32
N THR A 50 -14.22 -9.15 -8.40
CA THR A 50 -14.40 -8.04 -7.48
C THR A 50 -13.67 -6.82 -8.03
N GLU A 51 -14.23 -5.63 -7.86
CA GLU A 51 -13.56 -4.39 -8.24
C GLU A 51 -12.90 -3.76 -7.01
N LEU A 52 -11.64 -3.37 -7.16
CA LEU A 52 -10.91 -2.56 -6.20
C LEU A 52 -10.71 -1.17 -6.77
N ILE A 53 -11.23 -0.17 -6.08
CA ILE A 53 -11.11 1.23 -6.45
C ILE A 53 -10.24 1.92 -5.42
N ILE A 54 -9.17 2.56 -5.86
CA ILE A 54 -8.28 3.36 -5.02
C ILE A 54 -8.46 4.81 -5.40
N GLN A 55 -8.82 5.65 -4.43
CA GLN A 55 -9.12 7.07 -4.65
C GLN A 55 -8.20 7.93 -3.78
N HIS A 56 -7.68 9.00 -4.36
CA HIS A 56 -6.96 10.03 -3.61
C HIS A 56 -7.97 10.90 -2.85
N LEU A 57 -7.76 11.16 -1.55
CA LEU A 57 -8.76 11.89 -0.75
C LEU A 57 -8.87 13.37 -1.14
N THR A 58 -7.77 13.98 -1.54
CA THR A 58 -7.71 15.43 -1.81
C THR A 58 -7.66 15.81 -3.29
N THR A 59 -7.46 14.85 -4.19
CA THR A 59 -7.36 15.11 -5.65
C THR A 59 -8.29 14.16 -6.40
N PRO A 60 -8.84 14.57 -7.57
CA PRO A 60 -9.74 13.73 -8.35
C PRO A 60 -8.94 12.68 -9.15
N TYR A 61 -8.21 11.82 -8.45
CA TYR A 61 -7.44 10.72 -9.01
C TYR A 61 -7.97 9.40 -8.46
N SER A 62 -8.32 8.47 -9.36
CA SER A 62 -8.81 7.15 -9.01
C SER A 62 -8.26 6.07 -9.94
N VAL A 63 -7.98 4.90 -9.37
CA VAL A 63 -7.52 3.72 -10.10
C VAL A 63 -8.45 2.55 -9.79
N SER A 64 -8.93 1.86 -10.82
CA SER A 64 -9.81 0.69 -10.71
C SER A 64 -9.08 -0.57 -11.18
N LEU A 65 -9.07 -1.61 -10.35
CA LEU A 65 -8.51 -2.93 -10.68
C LEU A 65 -9.59 -4.00 -10.56
N SER A 66 -9.70 -4.85 -11.57
CA SER A 66 -10.50 -6.08 -11.50
C SER A 66 -9.69 -7.20 -10.86
N LEU A 67 -10.23 -7.78 -9.79
CA LEU A 67 -9.62 -8.83 -8.99
C LEU A 67 -10.38 -10.14 -9.19
N LYS A 68 -9.63 -11.20 -9.44
CA LYS A 68 -10.20 -12.55 -9.52
C LYS A 68 -10.73 -13.00 -8.15
N PRO A 69 -11.75 -13.87 -8.10
CA PRO A 69 -12.30 -14.38 -6.84
C PRO A 69 -11.31 -15.08 -5.92
N THR A 70 -10.28 -15.70 -6.48
CA THR A 70 -9.25 -16.44 -5.74
C THR A 70 -8.10 -15.54 -5.27
N GLN A 71 -8.06 -14.30 -5.72
CA GLN A 71 -6.98 -13.37 -5.38
C GLN A 71 -7.18 -12.85 -3.95
N GLN A 72 -6.16 -13.07 -3.11
CA GLN A 72 -6.17 -12.70 -1.68
C GLN A 72 -5.28 -11.50 -1.37
N ALA A 73 -4.46 -11.07 -2.33
CA ALA A 73 -3.63 -9.89 -2.17
C ALA A 73 -3.43 -9.19 -3.53
N VAL A 74 -3.22 -7.89 -3.48
CA VAL A 74 -2.82 -7.09 -4.64
C VAL A 74 -1.76 -6.09 -4.22
N THR A 75 -0.70 -6.00 -5.01
CA THR A 75 0.35 -4.99 -4.83
C THR A 75 0.14 -3.89 -5.86
N VAL A 76 0.03 -2.65 -5.38
CA VAL A 76 -0.15 -1.46 -6.21
C VAL A 76 1.06 -0.57 -6.01
N SER A 77 1.60 -0.04 -7.10
CA SER A 77 2.78 0.81 -7.10
C SER A 77 2.55 2.07 -7.94
N GLY A 78 3.43 3.06 -7.79
CA GLY A 78 3.38 4.30 -8.56
C GLY A 78 2.28 5.27 -8.11
N LEU A 79 1.77 5.12 -6.89
CA LEU A 79 0.96 6.16 -6.26
C LEU A 79 1.86 7.34 -5.89
N ALA A 80 1.34 8.55 -5.94
CA ALA A 80 2.04 9.74 -5.47
C ALA A 80 1.94 9.86 -3.94
N ASP A 81 2.65 10.83 -3.35
CA ASP A 81 2.48 11.14 -1.93
C ASP A 81 1.07 11.66 -1.64
N GLY A 82 0.44 11.12 -0.60
CA GLY A 82 -0.89 11.54 -0.18
C GLY A 82 -1.70 10.47 0.54
N ASP A 83 -2.91 10.86 0.92
CA ASP A 83 -3.88 10.00 1.58
C ASP A 83 -4.82 9.36 0.55
N TYR A 84 -5.02 8.05 0.69
CA TYR A 84 -5.84 7.26 -0.21
C TYR A 84 -6.89 6.45 0.53
N LEU A 85 -8.01 6.19 -0.16
CA LEU A 85 -9.06 5.28 0.24
C LEU A 85 -9.15 4.14 -0.78
N ALA A 86 -8.86 2.92 -0.36
CA ALA A 86 -9.12 1.73 -1.14
C ALA A 86 -10.49 1.16 -0.76
N THR A 87 -11.32 0.89 -1.76
CA THR A 87 -12.68 0.34 -1.61
C THR A 87 -12.79 -0.93 -2.45
N LEU A 88 -13.13 -2.03 -1.81
CA LEU A 88 -13.39 -3.32 -2.44
C LEU A 88 -14.90 -3.54 -2.52
N GLY A 89 -15.43 -3.76 -3.72
CA GLY A 89 -16.84 -4.00 -3.95
C GLY A 89 -17.10 -4.95 -5.12
N VAL A 90 -18.25 -5.61 -5.10
CA VAL A 90 -18.76 -6.35 -6.27
C VAL A 90 -19.77 -5.43 -6.96
N PRO A 91 -19.63 -5.14 -8.26
CA PRO A 91 -20.52 -4.20 -8.97
C PRO A 91 -22.02 -4.53 -8.85
N SER A 92 -22.33 -5.81 -8.59
CA SER A 92 -23.68 -6.36 -8.61
C SER A 92 -24.26 -6.73 -7.22
N ALA A 93 -23.47 -6.65 -6.14
CA ALA A 93 -23.89 -7.14 -4.83
C ALA A 93 -24.20 -5.99 -3.85
N HIS A 94 -25.35 -6.06 -3.17
CA HIS A 94 -25.75 -5.15 -2.08
C HIS A 94 -24.95 -5.39 -0.78
N THR A 95 -23.74 -5.91 -0.88
CA THR A 95 -22.85 -6.15 0.27
C THR A 95 -22.17 -4.84 0.63
N ALA A 96 -22.06 -4.54 1.92
CA ALA A 96 -21.32 -3.36 2.37
C ALA A 96 -19.88 -3.43 1.82
N PRO A 97 -19.42 -2.42 1.07
CA PRO A 97 -18.08 -2.42 0.51
C PRO A 97 -17.05 -2.36 1.64
N ALA A 98 -15.96 -3.11 1.50
CA ALA A 98 -14.87 -3.08 2.45
C ALA A 98 -13.92 -1.94 2.07
N SER A 99 -13.70 -0.99 2.98
CA SER A 99 -12.86 0.17 2.71
C SER A 99 -11.73 0.30 3.72
N VAL A 100 -10.56 0.72 3.25
CA VAL A 100 -9.39 0.99 4.11
C VAL A 100 -8.64 2.23 3.63
N SER A 101 -8.23 3.07 4.58
CA SER A 101 -7.41 4.25 4.31
C SER A 101 -5.93 3.94 4.53
N PHE A 102 -5.06 4.54 3.74
CA PHE A 102 -3.62 4.47 3.91
C PHE A 102 -2.94 5.74 3.40
N THR A 103 -1.73 6.01 3.89
CA THR A 103 -0.94 7.18 3.47
C THR A 103 0.32 6.72 2.74
N VAL A 104 0.58 7.32 1.58
CA VAL A 104 1.81 7.14 0.81
C VAL A 104 2.73 8.31 1.11
N ASN A 105 3.95 8.02 1.55
CA ASN A 105 4.96 9.02 1.90
C ASN A 105 6.35 8.55 1.45
N HIS A 106 6.79 9.04 0.29
CA HIS A 106 8.09 8.77 -0.28
C HIS A 106 9.18 9.45 0.55
N HIS A 107 10.26 8.73 0.80
CA HIS A 107 11.41 9.30 1.47
C HIS A 107 11.97 10.49 0.69
N ASN A 108 12.23 11.58 1.42
CA ASN A 108 12.84 12.76 0.84
C ASN A 108 14.29 12.47 0.43
N LEU A 109 14.57 12.57 -0.87
CA LEU A 109 15.90 12.37 -1.47
C LEU A 109 16.94 13.44 -1.06
N THR A 110 16.53 14.52 -0.40
CA THR A 110 17.41 15.63 0.00
C THR A 110 18.57 15.16 0.88
N PHE A 111 18.33 14.26 1.83
CA PHE A 111 19.40 13.73 2.67
C PHE A 111 20.38 12.85 1.88
N ALA A 112 19.87 12.04 0.94
CA ALA A 112 20.72 11.23 0.07
C ALA A 112 21.59 12.11 -0.83
N LEU A 113 21.03 13.20 -1.37
CA LEU A 113 21.76 14.19 -2.16
C LEU A 113 22.84 14.90 -1.33
N ALA A 114 22.53 15.28 -0.09
CA ALA A 114 23.49 15.93 0.81
C ALA A 114 24.67 15.01 1.14
N LEU A 115 24.41 13.74 1.46
CA LEU A 115 25.45 12.73 1.69
C LEU A 115 26.29 12.46 0.44
N PHE A 116 25.64 12.39 -0.73
CA PHE A 116 26.32 12.24 -2.01
C PHE A 116 27.24 13.44 -2.30
N ALA A 117 26.75 14.67 -2.12
CA ALA A 117 27.53 15.89 -2.34
C ALA A 117 28.72 15.98 -1.37
N LEU A 118 28.53 15.58 -0.11
CA LEU A 118 29.61 15.50 0.87
C LEU A 118 30.67 14.47 0.47
N GLY A 119 30.24 13.28 0.02
CA GLY A 119 31.14 12.25 -0.50
C GLY A 119 31.92 12.74 -1.73
N LEU A 120 31.25 13.41 -2.65
CA LEU A 120 31.87 14.01 -3.83
C LEU A 120 32.91 15.07 -3.47
N PHE A 121 32.61 15.92 -2.48
CA PHE A 121 33.54 16.92 -1.97
C PHE A 121 34.81 16.29 -1.39
N LEU A 122 34.65 15.30 -0.50
CA LEU A 122 35.78 14.58 0.12
C LEU A 122 36.62 13.85 -0.93
N PHE A 123 35.97 13.23 -1.90
CA PHE A 123 36.64 12.57 -3.02
C PHE A 123 37.46 13.55 -3.86
N ALA A 124 36.88 14.69 -4.24
CA ALA A 124 37.57 15.72 -5.00
C ALA A 124 38.77 16.28 -4.22
N LEU A 125 38.62 16.50 -2.91
CA LEU A 125 39.70 16.95 -2.03
C LEU A 125 40.86 15.94 -2.01
N LEU A 126 40.56 14.65 -1.93
CA LEU A 126 41.58 13.60 -1.97
C LEU A 126 42.34 13.59 -3.32
N VAL A 127 41.61 13.69 -4.43
CA VAL A 127 42.22 13.76 -5.77
C VAL A 127 43.15 14.96 -5.90
N VAL A 128 42.71 16.14 -5.43
CA VAL A 128 43.54 17.36 -5.44
C VAL A 128 44.81 17.15 -4.62
N LEU A 129 44.71 16.59 -3.42
CA LEU A 129 45.87 16.30 -2.57
C LEU A 129 46.86 15.34 -3.25
N ILE A 130 46.37 14.30 -3.92
CA ILE A 130 47.22 13.36 -4.67
C ILE A 130 47.92 14.07 -5.85
N VAL A 131 47.20 14.88 -6.61
CA VAL A 131 47.76 15.60 -7.76
C VAL A 131 48.80 16.63 -7.32
N VAL A 132 48.53 17.38 -6.24
CA VAL A 132 49.48 18.36 -5.70
C VAL A 132 50.69 17.66 -5.06
N GLY A 133 50.47 16.62 -4.26
CA GLY A 133 51.53 15.85 -3.62
C GLY A 133 52.47 15.18 -4.64
N SER A 134 51.91 14.57 -5.69
CA SER A 134 52.71 13.94 -6.75
C SER A 134 53.53 14.93 -7.58
N LYS A 135 53.06 16.17 -7.76
CA LYS A 135 53.85 17.23 -8.40
C LYS A 135 55.03 17.65 -7.50
N GLN A 136 54.82 17.74 -6.19
CA GLN A 136 55.86 18.14 -5.25
C GLN A 136 56.95 17.06 -5.06
N SER A 137 56.59 15.77 -5.11
CA SER A 137 57.58 14.69 -5.01
C SER A 137 58.55 14.69 -6.21
N ARG A 138 58.04 14.84 -7.43
CA ARG A 138 58.88 14.89 -8.64
C ARG A 138 59.85 16.08 -8.67
N ILE A 139 59.47 17.23 -8.10
CA ILE A 139 60.34 18.42 -8.06
C ILE A 139 61.50 18.22 -7.07
N LYS A 140 61.28 17.49 -5.96
CA LYS A 140 62.34 17.20 -4.99
C LYS A 140 63.37 16.19 -5.49
N GLU A 141 62.96 15.24 -6.34
CA GLU A 141 63.88 14.25 -6.92
C GLU A 141 64.74 14.82 -8.07
N ALA A 142 64.32 15.92 -8.69
CA ALA A 142 65.02 16.55 -9.81
C ALA A 142 66.07 17.61 -9.38
N ARG A 143 66.30 17.80 -8.07
CA ARG A 143 67.22 18.78 -7.50
C ARG A 143 68.27 18.08 -6.65
#